data_AF-A0A259SCD2-F1
#
_entry.id   AF-A0A259SCD2-F1
#
_cell.length_a   1.000
_cell.length_b   1.000
_cell.length_c   1.000
_cell.angle_alpha   90.00
_cell.angle_beta   90.00
_cell.angle_gamma   90.00
#
_symmetry.space_group_name_H-M   'P 1'
#
loop_
_entity.id
_entity.type
_entity.pdbx_description
1 polymer ?
#
loop_
_entity_poly.entity_id
_entity_poly.type
_entity_poly.pdbx_seq_one_letter_code
_entity_poly.pdbx_strand_id
1 'polypeptide(L)'
;MTPGWVPLTKAFYAAKFMGVLPQTHLQVFNDIHVKHIRPVTRDQIADMYADLGVDRDKFLQMYDSFGVDNAVRQAGVVAQDAGVTGVPAMLVNGKYLVTGDMAGSNEAMMPIVDALIAKIEAEKKAKS
;
A
#
# COMPACT_ATOMS: atom_id res chain seq x y z
N MET A 1 14.13 15.92 -4.62
CA MET A 1 12.67 15.82 -4.80
C MET A 1 12.19 14.54 -4.16
N THR A 2 11.14 14.59 -3.34
CA THR A 2 10.51 13.39 -2.78
C THR A 2 9.80 12.62 -3.91
N PRO A 3 9.97 11.30 -4.05
CA PRO A 3 9.24 10.53 -5.06
C PRO A 3 7.72 10.70 -4.91
N GLY A 4 7.00 10.78 -6.04
CA GLY A 4 5.57 11.10 -6.05
C GLY A 4 4.67 10.09 -5.33
N TRP A 5 5.15 8.87 -5.08
CA TRP A 5 4.42 7.84 -4.33
C TRP A 5 4.45 8.07 -2.81
N VAL A 6 5.48 8.74 -2.29
CA VAL A 6 5.74 8.87 -0.84
C VAL A 6 4.57 9.52 -0.08
N PRO A 7 3.96 10.64 -0.54
CA PRO A 7 2.91 11.30 0.23
C PRO A 7 1.71 10.39 0.52
N LEU A 8 1.23 9.65 -0.48
CA LEU A 8 0.11 8.72 -0.30
C LEU A 8 0.51 7.47 0.50
N THR A 9 1.76 7.02 0.41
CA THR A 9 2.28 5.96 1.29
C THR A 9 2.34 6.41 2.75
N LYS A 10 2.79 7.64 3.03
CA LYS A 10 2.74 8.22 4.38
C LYS A 10 1.30 8.29 4.89
N ALA A 11 0.36 8.72 4.04
CA ALA A 11 -1.06 8.77 4.36
C ALA A 11 -1.63 7.39 4.74
N PHE A 12 -1.30 6.35 3.98
CA PHE A 12 -1.71 4.97 4.26
C PHE A 12 -1.22 4.50 5.63
N TYR A 13 0.07 4.72 5.95
CA TYR A 13 0.62 4.33 7.25
C TYR A 13 0.10 5.17 8.41
N ALA A 14 -0.13 6.47 8.20
CA ALA A 14 -0.74 7.33 9.21
C ALA A 14 -2.15 6.84 9.56
N ALA A 15 -2.98 6.59 8.55
CA ALA A 15 -4.31 6.02 8.72
C ALA A 15 -4.28 4.65 9.41
N LYS A 16 -3.31 3.79 9.04
CA LYS A 16 -3.11 2.48 9.66
C LYS A 16 -2.78 2.60 11.15
N PHE A 17 -1.84 3.47 11.52
CA PHE A 17 -1.41 3.63 12.91
C PHE A 17 -2.45 4.34 13.78
N MET A 18 -3.29 5.19 13.18
CA MET A 18 -4.45 5.77 13.85
C MET A 18 -5.63 4.80 13.97
N GLY A 19 -5.55 3.61 13.35
CA GLY A 19 -6.65 2.64 13.32
C GLY A 19 -7.84 3.08 12.47
N VAL A 20 -7.66 4.09 11.60
CA VAL A 20 -8.72 4.63 10.75
C VAL A 20 -8.73 4.08 9.32
N LEU A 21 -7.73 3.26 8.98
CA LEU A 21 -7.62 2.67 7.66
C LEU A 21 -8.86 1.86 7.23
N PRO A 22 -9.47 0.99 8.07
CA PRO A 22 -10.63 0.19 7.64
C PRO A 22 -11.81 1.02 7.13
N GLN A 23 -12.06 2.19 7.72
CA GLN A 23 -13.17 3.06 7.34
C GLN A 23 -12.80 4.06 6.22
N THR A 24 -11.54 4.44 6.07
CA THR A 24 -11.15 5.46 5.08
C THR A 24 -10.60 4.88 3.78
N HIS A 25 -10.07 3.65 3.79
CA HIS A 25 -9.22 3.17 2.68
C HIS A 25 -9.94 3.16 1.33
N LEU A 26 -11.14 2.57 1.26
CA LEU A 26 -11.89 2.49 0.00
C LEU A 26 -12.36 3.87 -0.47
N GLN A 27 -12.79 4.74 0.45
CA GLN A 27 -13.26 6.07 0.08
C GLN A 27 -12.11 6.93 -0.46
N VAL A 28 -10.94 6.92 0.18
CA VAL A 28 -9.73 7.59 -0.32
C VAL A 28 -9.31 7.06 -1.69
N PHE A 29 -9.37 5.74 -1.90
CA PHE A 29 -9.08 5.14 -3.20
C PHE A 29 -10.05 5.65 -4.28
N ASN A 30 -11.34 5.68 -3.98
CA ASN A 30 -12.37 6.20 -4.89
C ASN A 30 -12.22 7.71 -5.15
N ASP A 31 -11.87 8.49 -4.14
CA ASP A 31 -11.64 9.92 -4.28
C ASP A 31 -10.50 10.20 -5.28
N ILE A 32 -9.43 9.42 -5.23
CA ILE A 32 -8.29 9.55 -6.15
C ILE A 32 -8.64 9.02 -7.55
N HIS A 33 -9.20 7.81 -7.64
CA HIS A 33 -9.32 7.10 -8.91
C HIS A 33 -10.63 7.34 -9.66
N VAL A 34 -11.73 7.58 -8.94
CA VAL A 34 -13.06 7.80 -9.50
C VAL A 34 -13.40 9.29 -9.55
N LYS A 35 -13.13 10.03 -8.47
CA LYS A 35 -13.38 11.49 -8.43
C LYS A 35 -12.21 12.33 -8.94
N HIS A 36 -11.11 11.69 -9.32
CA HIS A 36 -9.91 12.33 -9.87
C HIS A 36 -9.30 13.40 -8.96
N ILE A 37 -9.46 13.27 -7.64
CA ILE A 37 -8.80 14.13 -6.67
C ILE A 37 -7.31 13.79 -6.67
N ARG A 38 -6.46 14.80 -6.87
CA ARG A 38 -5.00 14.66 -6.86
C ARG A 38 -4.42 15.42 -5.67
N PRO A 39 -4.43 14.84 -4.46
CA PRO A 39 -3.85 15.51 -3.31
C PRO A 39 -2.32 15.47 -3.46
N VAL A 40 -1.72 16.61 -3.78
CA VAL A 40 -0.28 16.75 -4.03
C VAL A 40 0.48 17.20 -2.78
N THR A 41 -0.21 17.80 -1.80
CA THR A 41 0.38 18.26 -0.54
C THR A 41 -0.08 17.45 0.66
N ARG A 42 0.75 17.45 1.72
CA ARG A 42 0.41 16.92 3.04
C ARG A 42 -0.92 17.49 3.57
N ASP A 43 -1.14 18.80 3.41
CA ASP A 43 -2.36 19.45 3.89
C ASP A 43 -3.60 19.02 3.10
N GLN A 44 -3.51 18.90 1.77
CA GLN A 44 -4.62 18.39 0.95
C GLN A 44 -4.97 16.95 1.30
N ILE A 45 -3.96 16.13 1.59
CA ILE A 45 -4.19 14.76 2.09
C ILE A 45 -4.94 14.84 3.42
N ALA A 46 -4.49 15.67 4.37
CA ALA A 46 -5.14 15.78 5.67
C ALA A 46 -6.59 16.27 5.57
N ASP A 47 -6.88 17.23 4.69
CA ASP A 47 -8.24 17.71 4.43
C ASP A 47 -9.13 16.59 3.89
N MET A 48 -8.61 15.77 2.96
CA MET A 48 -9.32 14.59 2.44
C MET A 48 -9.65 13.57 3.54
N TYR A 49 -8.77 13.37 4.52
CA TYR A 49 -9.09 12.51 5.68
C TYR A 49 -10.05 13.18 6.67
N ALA A 50 -9.99 14.52 6.80
CA ALA A 50 -10.91 15.29 7.63
C ALA A 50 -12.35 15.23 7.12
N ASP A 51 -12.54 15.26 5.80
CA ASP A 51 -13.85 15.04 5.15
C ASP A 51 -14.45 13.66 5.46
N LEU A 52 -13.61 12.69 5.88
CA LEU A 52 -14.01 11.35 6.30
C LEU A 52 -14.16 11.22 7.82
N GLY A 53 -14.13 12.33 8.56
CA GLY A 53 -14.29 12.37 10.01
C GLY A 53 -13.03 12.09 10.82
N VAL A 54 -11.84 12.11 10.19
CA VAL A 54 -10.56 12.01 10.91
C VAL A 54 -10.14 13.38 11.44
N ASP A 55 -9.71 13.45 12.69
CA ASP A 55 -9.15 14.68 13.24
C ASP A 55 -7.89 15.10 12.46
N ARG A 56 -7.98 16.27 11.80
CA ARG A 56 -6.95 16.79 10.89
C ARG A 56 -5.60 16.96 11.57
N ASP A 57 -5.58 17.55 12.76
CA ASP A 57 -4.33 17.87 13.46
C ASP A 57 -3.66 16.59 13.97
N LYS A 58 -4.43 15.63 14.49
CA LYS A 58 -3.92 14.31 14.86
C LYS A 58 -3.41 13.55 13.63
N PHE A 59 -4.10 13.65 12.50
CA PHE A 59 -3.64 13.04 11.25
C PHE A 59 -2.29 13.61 10.82
N LEU A 60 -2.14 14.94 10.83
CA LEU A 60 -0.89 15.61 10.49
C LEU A 60 0.26 15.24 11.43
N GLN A 61 0.01 15.19 12.74
CA GLN A 61 0.98 14.73 13.72
C GLN A 61 1.43 13.29 13.46
N MET A 62 0.49 12.38 13.16
CA MET A 62 0.84 11.00 12.84
C MET A 62 1.60 10.89 11.51
N TYR A 63 1.16 11.63 10.48
CA TYR A 63 1.78 11.67 9.17
C TYR A 63 3.25 12.09 9.24
N ASP A 64 3.60 13.06 10.09
CA ASP A 64 4.98 13.51 10.30
C ASP A 64 5.75 12.70 11.36
N SER A 65 5.13 11.66 11.92
CA SER A 65 5.78 10.87 12.96
C SER A 65 6.96 10.06 12.41
N PHE A 66 7.98 9.89 13.25
CA PHE A 66 9.09 8.98 12.98
C PHE A 66 8.63 7.55 12.65
N GLY A 67 7.53 7.10 13.27
CA GLY A 67 6.96 5.78 13.01
C GLY A 67 6.51 5.63 11.55
N VAL A 68 5.79 6.63 11.01
CA VAL A 68 5.37 6.63 9.61
C VAL A 68 6.58 6.71 8.68
N ASP A 69 7.56 7.58 8.96
CA ASP A 69 8.77 7.70 8.14
C ASP A 69 9.57 6.38 8.09
N ASN A 70 9.70 5.71 9.23
CA ASN A 70 10.36 4.41 9.30
C ASN A 70 9.59 3.34 8.52
N ALA A 71 8.25 3.31 8.61
CA ALA A 71 7.42 2.35 7.88
C ALA A 71 7.52 2.55 6.36
N VAL A 72 7.50 3.80 5.89
CA VAL A 72 7.68 4.15 4.47
C VAL A 72 9.06 3.71 3.98
N ARG A 73 10.11 3.98 4.74
CA ARG A 73 11.47 3.56 4.41
C ARG A 73 11.57 2.04 4.29
N GLN A 74 11.03 1.28 5.26
CA GLN A 74 11.05 -0.18 5.21
C GLN A 74 10.24 -0.74 4.04
N ALA A 75 9.06 -0.16 3.75
CA ALA A 75 8.27 -0.55 2.59
C ALA A 75 9.03 -0.31 1.28
N GLY A 76 9.77 0.81 1.18
CA GLY A 76 10.63 1.11 0.04
C GLY A 76 11.74 0.08 -0.16
N VAL A 77 12.42 -0.34 0.93
CA VAL A 77 13.46 -1.39 0.86
C VAL A 77 12.85 -2.71 0.38
N VAL A 78 11.73 -3.14 0.95
CA VAL A 78 11.05 -4.39 0.54
C VAL A 78 10.66 -4.35 -0.94
N ALA A 79 10.11 -3.23 -1.41
CA ALA A 79 9.73 -3.07 -2.82
C ALA A 79 10.96 -3.12 -3.74
N GLN A 80 12.05 -2.46 -3.36
CA GLN A 80 13.30 -2.46 -4.13
C GLN A 80 13.94 -3.85 -4.17
N ASP A 81 14.08 -4.52 -3.03
CA ASP A 81 14.69 -5.85 -2.92
C ASP A 81 13.89 -6.91 -3.70
N ALA A 82 12.56 -6.75 -3.74
CA ALA A 82 11.68 -7.62 -4.52
C ALA A 82 11.68 -7.31 -6.03
N GLY A 83 12.28 -6.19 -6.46
CA GLY A 83 12.28 -5.76 -7.86
C GLY A 83 10.95 -5.17 -8.35
N VAL A 84 10.17 -4.56 -7.45
CA VAL A 84 8.90 -3.92 -7.81
C VAL A 84 9.16 -2.66 -8.62
N THR A 85 8.66 -2.61 -9.85
CA THR A 85 8.77 -1.47 -10.76
C THR A 85 7.45 -0.74 -11.01
N GLY A 86 6.33 -1.29 -10.54
CA GLY A 86 4.99 -0.76 -10.73
C GLY A 86 3.96 -1.42 -9.81
N VAL A 87 2.72 -0.95 -9.87
CA VAL A 87 1.58 -1.47 -9.11
C VAL A 87 0.41 -1.79 -10.06
N PRO A 88 -0.44 -2.78 -9.76
CA PRO A 88 -0.39 -3.66 -8.58
C PRO A 88 0.70 -4.75 -8.69
N ALA A 89 1.26 -5.10 -7.52
CA ALA A 89 2.30 -6.12 -7.37
C ALA A 89 2.06 -6.92 -6.07
N MET A 90 2.31 -8.23 -6.11
CA MET A 90 2.17 -9.15 -4.98
C MET A 90 3.44 -9.99 -4.82
N LEU A 91 4.05 -9.95 -3.62
CA LEU A 91 5.21 -10.77 -3.27
C LEU A 91 4.78 -11.95 -2.40
N VAL A 92 4.79 -13.16 -2.97
CA VAL A 92 4.36 -14.39 -2.28
C VAL A 92 5.54 -15.05 -1.58
N ASN A 93 5.44 -15.19 -0.24
CA ASN A 93 6.43 -15.82 0.63
C ASN A 93 7.88 -15.28 0.44
N GLY A 94 8.00 -13.98 0.14
CA GLY A 94 9.30 -13.33 -0.09
C GLY A 94 10.09 -13.87 -1.30
N LYS A 95 9.46 -14.68 -2.17
CA LYS A 95 10.16 -15.43 -3.22
C LYS A 95 9.61 -15.17 -4.63
N TYR A 96 8.29 -15.08 -4.76
CA TYR A 96 7.63 -14.95 -6.05
C TYR A 96 6.97 -13.60 -6.17
N LEU A 97 7.50 -12.74 -7.04
CA LEU A 97 6.83 -11.50 -7.42
C LEU A 97 5.83 -11.79 -8.55
N VAL A 98 4.59 -11.36 -8.38
CA VAL A 98 3.52 -11.42 -9.39
C VAL A 98 3.04 -10.00 -9.64
N THR A 99 3.03 -9.57 -10.90
CA THR A 99 2.50 -8.26 -11.33
C THR A 99 1.40 -8.45 -12.35
N GLY A 100 0.59 -7.41 -12.57
CA GLY A 100 -0.45 -7.42 -13.62
C GLY A 100 0.14 -7.70 -15.00
N ASP A 101 1.28 -7.09 -15.32
CA ASP A 101 1.97 -7.30 -16.60
C ASP A 101 2.45 -8.74 -16.80
N MET A 102 2.98 -9.38 -15.75
CA MET A 102 3.39 -10.79 -15.81
C MET A 102 2.19 -11.73 -15.94
N ALA A 103 1.07 -11.38 -15.31
CA ALA A 103 -0.16 -12.16 -15.32
C ALA A 103 -1.02 -11.93 -16.58
N GLY A 104 -0.76 -10.87 -17.34
CA GLY A 104 -1.55 -10.43 -18.49
C GLY A 104 -2.77 -9.57 -18.14
N SER A 105 -3.21 -9.56 -16.88
CA SER A 105 -4.19 -8.63 -16.33
C SER A 105 -4.12 -8.61 -14.79
N ASN A 106 -4.77 -7.62 -14.15
CA ASN A 106 -4.85 -7.58 -12.69
C ASN A 106 -5.69 -8.74 -12.12
N GLU A 107 -6.77 -9.10 -12.82
CA GLU A 107 -7.66 -10.21 -12.47
C GLU A 107 -6.92 -11.56 -12.54
N ALA A 108 -6.04 -11.72 -13.53
CA ALA A 108 -5.25 -12.92 -13.72
C ALA A 108 -4.18 -13.13 -12.63
N MET A 109 -3.85 -12.11 -11.83
CA MET A 109 -2.89 -12.24 -10.74
C MET A 109 -3.36 -13.20 -9.63
N MET A 110 -4.66 -13.17 -9.32
CA MET A 110 -5.23 -13.94 -8.19
C MET A 110 -5.05 -15.45 -8.32
N PRO A 111 -5.46 -16.10 -9.43
CA PRO A 111 -5.27 -17.55 -9.58
C PRO A 111 -3.77 -17.95 -9.59
N ILE A 112 -2.88 -17.08 -10.06
CA ILE A 112 -1.42 -17.31 -10.00
C ILE A 112 -0.94 -17.29 -8.55
N VAL A 113 -1.38 -16.32 -7.76
CA VAL A 113 -1.04 -16.24 -6.34
C VAL A 113 -1.56 -17.46 -5.59
N ASP A 114 -2.80 -17.88 -5.83
CA ASP A 114 -3.37 -19.07 -5.20
C ASP A 114 -2.56 -20.33 -5.53
N ALA A 115 -2.16 -20.51 -6.79
CA ALA A 115 -1.32 -21.62 -7.21
C ALA A 115 0.07 -21.61 -6.55
N LEU A 116 0.68 -20.43 -6.39
CA LEU A 116 1.96 -20.27 -5.71
C LEU A 116 1.85 -20.58 -4.21
N ILE A 117 0.78 -20.13 -3.55
CA ILE A 117 0.50 -20.46 -2.14
C ILE A 117 0.39 -21.98 -1.98
N ALA A 118 -0.44 -22.65 -2.79
CA ALA A 118 -0.60 -24.11 -2.72
C ALA A 118 0.72 -24.87 -2.94
N LYS A 119 1.54 -24.40 -3.89
CA LYS A 119 2.88 -24.95 -4.15
C LYS A 119 3.80 -24.81 -2.92
N ILE A 120 3.83 -23.65 -2.28
CA ILE A 120 4.65 -23.40 -1.09
C ILE A 120 4.20 -24.28 0.08
N GLU A 121 2.90 -24.45 0.27
CA GLU A 121 2.38 -25.32 1.33
C GLU A 121 2.75 -26.79 1.12
N ALA A 122 2.67 -27.29 -0.12
CA ALA A 122 3.12 -28.63 -0.47
C ALA A 122 4.62 -28.83 -0.22
N GLU A 123 5.45 -27.85 -0.59
CA GLU A 123 6.90 -27.86 -0.34
C GLU A 123 7.24 -27.85 1.15
N LYS A 124 6.48 -27.13 1.98
CA LYS A 124 6.66 -27.12 3.44
C LYS A 124 6.31 -28.47 4.06
N LYS A 125 5.21 -29.09 3.63
CA LYS A 125 4.78 -30.42 4.10
C LYS A 125 5.79 -31.51 3.73
N ALA A 126 6.37 -31.46 2.53
CA ALA A 126 7.37 -32.44 2.09
C ALA A 126 8.71 -32.34 2.84
N LYS A 127 8.95 -31.24 3.56
CA LYS A 127 10.17 -30.99 4.36
C LYS A 127 9.96 -31.18 5.88
N SER A 128 8.74 -31.46 6.30
CA SER A 128 8.37 -31.74 7.71
C SER A 128 8.29 -33.24 7.92
#